data_AF-A0A2P2GUG6-F1
#
_entry.id   AF-A0A2P2GUG6-F1
#
_cell.length_a   1.000
_cell.length_b   1.000
_cell.length_c   1.000
_cell.angle_alpha   90.00
_cell.angle_beta   90.00
_cell.angle_gamma   90.00
#
_symmetry.space_group_name_H-M   'P 1'
#
loop_
_entity.id
_entity.type
_entity.pdbx_description
1 polymer ?
#
loop_
_entity_poly.entity_id
_entity_poly.type
_entity_poly.pdbx_seq_one_letter_code
_entity_poly.pdbx_strand_id
1 'polypeptide(L)'
;MEDCRPTEPDPDADLLADTLTERLARSPLSLVIGFAEQLSWALYQLDRTEYGHDLSADAFLYTRAAVVAAGRTEFDEVLRDAAAFTPYATDLVWAESLLSAPDRAYRSITGEEWDRRTRYSYESYANTEGWAD
;
A
#
# COMPACT_ATOMS: atom_id res chain seq x y z
N MET A 1 8.24 5.92 5.19
CA MET A 1 6.85 5.83 5.70
C MET A 1 6.78 6.28 7.14
N GLU A 2 7.60 5.74 8.04
CA GLU A 2 7.53 6.03 9.49
C GLU A 2 7.70 7.52 9.82
N ASP A 3 8.68 8.19 9.22
CA ASP A 3 8.88 9.66 9.38
C ASP A 3 7.71 10.53 8.91
N CYS A 4 6.79 9.98 8.10
CA CYS A 4 5.66 10.71 7.53
C CYS A 4 4.36 10.43 8.28
N ARG A 5 4.40 9.66 9.37
CA ARG A 5 3.21 9.35 10.14
C ARG A 5 2.64 10.59 10.83
N PRO A 6 1.32 10.81 10.74
CA PRO A 6 0.68 11.88 11.46
C PRO A 6 0.75 11.66 12.98
N THR A 7 0.66 12.75 13.73
CA THR A 7 0.58 12.72 15.21
C THR A 7 -0.85 12.45 15.70
N GLU A 8 -1.84 12.68 14.85
CA GLU A 8 -3.26 12.42 15.08
C GLU A 8 -3.68 11.09 14.45
N PRO A 9 -4.79 10.46 14.90
CA PRO A 9 -5.32 9.26 14.27
C PRO A 9 -5.66 9.49 12.79
N ASP A 10 -5.27 8.55 11.94
CA ASP A 10 -5.44 8.62 10.48
C ASP A 10 -5.91 7.26 9.96
N PRO A 11 -7.16 6.86 10.26
CA PRO A 11 -7.66 5.51 9.99
C PRO A 11 -7.66 5.17 8.49
N ASP A 12 -7.87 6.16 7.61
CA ASP A 12 -7.87 5.95 6.16
C ASP A 12 -6.51 6.28 5.50
N ALA A 13 -5.49 6.54 6.32
CA ALA A 13 -4.13 6.90 5.90
C ALA A 13 -4.05 8.10 4.95
N ASP A 14 -5.03 9.00 4.96
CA ASP A 14 -5.10 10.16 4.07
C ASP A 14 -4.00 11.18 4.39
N LEU A 15 -3.83 11.51 5.69
CA LEU A 15 -2.79 12.45 6.12
C LEU A 15 -1.39 11.91 5.86
N LEU A 16 -1.21 10.61 6.08
CA LEU A 16 0.02 9.89 5.74
C LEU A 16 0.27 9.94 4.22
N ALA A 17 -0.73 9.64 3.40
CA ALA A 17 -0.62 9.63 1.95
C ALA A 17 -0.26 11.01 1.39
N ASP A 18 -0.88 12.07 1.89
CA ASP A 18 -0.58 13.45 1.48
C ASP A 18 0.84 13.86 1.89
N THR A 19 1.24 13.56 3.14
CA THR A 19 2.60 13.84 3.63
C THR A 19 3.65 13.08 2.84
N LEU A 20 3.40 11.81 2.49
CA LEU A 20 4.26 11.01 1.63
C LEU A 20 4.34 11.59 0.23
N THR A 21 3.21 11.96 -0.35
CA THR A 21 3.13 12.56 -1.69
C THR A 21 3.99 13.83 -1.76
N GLU A 22 3.86 14.72 -0.78
CA GLU A 22 4.67 15.94 -0.70
C GLU A 22 6.17 15.66 -0.59
N ARG A 23 6.55 14.70 0.25
CA ARG A 23 7.97 14.32 0.42
C ARG A 23 8.54 13.71 -0.85
N LEU A 24 7.77 12.82 -1.50
CA LEU A 24 8.16 12.19 -2.76
C LEU A 24 8.28 13.23 -3.88
N ALA A 25 7.36 14.19 -3.98
CA ALA A 25 7.38 15.25 -4.99
C ALA A 25 8.61 16.18 -4.88
N ARG A 26 9.22 16.28 -3.69
CA ARG A 26 10.46 17.03 -3.43
C ARG A 26 11.73 16.15 -3.55
N SER A 27 11.57 14.87 -3.89
CA SER A 27 12.66 13.89 -3.98
C SER A 27 13.08 13.65 -5.43
N PRO A 28 14.25 13.03 -5.67
CA PRO A 28 14.62 12.58 -7.01
C PRO A 28 13.60 11.59 -7.58
N LEU A 29 13.35 11.65 -8.89
CA LEU A 29 12.39 10.78 -9.57
C LEU A 29 12.66 9.28 -9.35
N SER A 30 13.93 8.88 -9.27
CA SER A 30 14.32 7.50 -8.97
C SER A 30 13.82 7.02 -7.61
N LEU A 31 13.68 7.92 -6.63
CA LEU A 31 13.12 7.59 -5.31
C LEU A 31 11.60 7.39 -5.39
N VAL A 32 10.89 8.17 -6.21
CA VAL A 32 9.45 7.98 -6.45
C VAL A 32 9.20 6.62 -7.11
N ILE A 33 9.98 6.28 -8.13
CA ILE A 33 9.89 4.98 -8.80
C ILE A 33 10.23 3.84 -7.83
N GLY A 34 11.31 3.97 -7.06
CA GLY A 34 11.69 2.96 -6.06
C GLY A 34 10.65 2.79 -4.95
N PHE A 35 9.98 3.88 -4.55
CA PHE A 35 8.87 3.80 -3.59
C PHE A 35 7.69 3.03 -4.17
N ALA A 36 7.29 3.31 -5.41
CA ALA A 36 6.21 2.59 -6.07
C ALA A 36 6.49 1.09 -6.17
N GLU A 37 7.71 0.71 -6.56
CA GLU A 37 8.16 -0.68 -6.59
C GLU A 37 8.07 -1.35 -5.21
N GLN A 38 8.54 -0.66 -4.17
CA GLN A 38 8.49 -1.19 -2.80
C GLN A 38 7.07 -1.34 -2.28
N LEU A 39 6.19 -0.39 -2.57
CA LEU A 39 4.77 -0.44 -2.23
C LEU A 39 4.09 -1.61 -2.95
N SER A 40 4.29 -1.74 -4.26
CA SER A 40 3.71 -2.83 -5.03
C SER A 40 4.23 -4.19 -4.60
N TRP A 41 5.52 -4.31 -4.28
CA TRP A 41 6.08 -5.53 -3.70
C TRP A 41 5.41 -5.89 -2.36
N ALA A 42 5.25 -4.92 -1.45
CA ALA A 42 4.61 -5.17 -0.16
C ALA A 42 3.16 -5.64 -0.32
N LEU A 43 2.38 -4.96 -1.16
CA LEU A 43 1.00 -5.35 -1.46
C LEU A 43 0.93 -6.75 -2.08
N TYR A 44 1.83 -7.06 -3.01
CA TYR A 44 1.93 -8.38 -3.63
C TYR A 44 2.26 -9.50 -2.62
N GLN A 45 3.13 -9.24 -1.63
CA GLN A 45 3.42 -10.23 -0.58
C GLN A 45 2.20 -10.56 0.28
N LEU A 46 1.32 -9.57 0.49
CA LEU A 46 0.05 -9.72 1.20
C LEU A 46 -1.09 -10.21 0.31
N ASP A 47 -0.88 -10.44 -0.98
CA ASP A 47 -1.91 -10.93 -1.89
C ASP A 47 -2.06 -12.45 -1.76
N ARG A 48 -2.79 -12.90 -0.72
CA ARG A 48 -2.95 -14.31 -0.36
C ARG A 48 -4.39 -14.69 -0.06
N THR A 49 -4.77 -15.94 -0.36
CA THR A 49 -6.13 -16.48 -0.12
C THR A 49 -6.57 -16.32 1.33
N GLU A 50 -5.70 -16.63 2.29
CA GLU A 50 -5.99 -16.59 3.73
C GLU A 50 -6.42 -15.21 4.24
N TYR A 51 -6.10 -14.13 3.52
CA TYR A 51 -6.50 -12.77 3.85
C TYR A 51 -7.69 -12.28 3.03
N GLY A 52 -7.74 -12.64 1.74
CA GLY A 52 -8.65 -12.02 0.77
C GLY A 52 -9.91 -12.81 0.43
N HIS A 53 -10.05 -14.07 0.85
CA HIS A 53 -11.12 -14.96 0.37
C HIS A 53 -12.55 -14.42 0.54
N ASP A 54 -12.80 -13.72 1.64
CA ASP A 54 -14.12 -13.15 1.99
C ASP A 54 -14.28 -11.67 1.61
N LEU A 55 -13.26 -11.07 0.97
CA LEU A 55 -13.25 -9.66 0.61
C LEU A 55 -13.44 -9.46 -0.90
N SER A 56 -14.04 -8.34 -1.29
CA SER A 56 -14.02 -7.90 -2.68
C SER A 56 -12.58 -7.51 -3.10
N ALA A 57 -12.33 -7.47 -4.41
CA ALA A 57 -11.04 -7.06 -4.96
C ALA A 57 -10.54 -5.73 -4.39
N ASP A 58 -11.41 -4.72 -4.35
CA ASP A 58 -11.09 -3.37 -3.89
C ASP A 58 -10.90 -3.33 -2.37
N ALA A 59 -11.82 -3.94 -1.60
CA ALA A 59 -11.70 -4.01 -0.15
C ALA A 59 -10.38 -4.70 0.24
N PHE A 60 -10.05 -5.81 -0.42
CA PHE A 60 -8.81 -6.52 -0.18
C PHE A 60 -7.57 -5.69 -0.53
N LEU A 61 -7.60 -4.93 -1.63
CA LEU A 61 -6.52 -4.03 -2.00
C LEU A 61 -6.32 -2.94 -0.93
N TYR A 62 -7.40 -2.30 -0.48
CA TYR A 62 -7.33 -1.18 0.48
C TYR A 62 -6.94 -1.64 1.88
N THR A 63 -7.40 -2.83 2.30
CA THR A 63 -6.98 -3.45 3.56
C THR A 63 -5.49 -3.79 3.54
N ARG A 64 -4.96 -4.34 2.44
CA ARG A 64 -3.51 -4.57 2.31
C ARG A 64 -2.72 -3.25 2.35
N ALA A 65 -3.23 -2.20 1.73
CA ALA A 65 -2.63 -0.87 1.83
C ALA A 65 -2.63 -0.35 3.28
N ALA A 66 -3.68 -0.62 4.05
CA ALA A 66 -3.77 -0.23 5.45
C ALA A 66 -2.71 -0.92 6.32
N VAL A 67 -2.46 -2.21 6.09
CA VAL A 67 -1.35 -2.93 6.75
C VAL A 67 0.00 -2.27 6.43
N VAL A 68 0.24 -1.92 5.16
CA VAL A 68 1.49 -1.25 4.74
C VAL A 68 1.62 0.15 5.35
N ALA A 69 0.52 0.91 5.41
CA ALA A 69 0.45 2.22 6.06
C ALA A 69 0.76 2.11 7.57
N ALA A 70 0.21 1.08 8.22
CA ALA A 70 0.38 0.82 9.64
C ALA A 70 1.82 0.51 10.03
N GLY A 71 2.65 -0.03 9.12
CA GLY A 71 4.09 -0.05 9.29
C GLY A 71 4.80 -1.32 8.93
N ARG A 72 6.13 -1.29 9.11
CA ARG A 72 6.98 -2.46 8.91
C ARG A 72 6.70 -3.55 9.94
N THR A 73 6.52 -3.18 11.20
CA THR A 73 6.24 -4.13 12.29
C THR A 73 4.95 -4.88 12.04
N GLU A 74 3.89 -4.15 11.69
CA GLU A 74 2.55 -4.65 11.42
C GLU A 74 2.52 -5.50 10.14
N PHE A 75 3.20 -5.05 9.09
CA PHE A 75 3.42 -5.83 7.87
C PHE A 75 4.12 -7.17 8.16
N ASP A 76 5.23 -7.14 8.90
CA ASP A 76 5.98 -8.35 9.25
C ASP A 76 5.18 -9.27 10.19
N GLU A 77 4.28 -8.71 11.00
CA GLU A 77 3.37 -9.47 11.86
C GLU A 77 2.30 -10.20 11.07
N VAL A 78 1.60 -9.51 10.17
CA VAL A 78 0.61 -10.13 9.27
C VAL A 78 1.22 -11.25 8.45
N LEU A 79 2.43 -11.07 7.92
CA LEU A 79 3.12 -12.12 7.15
C LEU A 79 3.46 -13.36 7.97
N ARG A 80 3.54 -13.24 9.29
CA ARG A 80 3.89 -14.32 10.21
C ARG A 80 2.67 -15.00 10.80
N ASP A 81 1.63 -14.22 11.09
CA ASP A 81 0.38 -14.66 11.68
C ASP A 81 -0.80 -14.02 10.96
N ALA A 82 -1.57 -14.84 10.25
CA ALA A 82 -2.72 -14.38 9.49
C ALA A 82 -3.82 -13.76 10.35
N ALA A 83 -3.91 -14.11 11.64
CA ALA A 83 -4.88 -13.51 12.55
C ALA A 83 -4.64 -12.01 12.76
N ALA A 84 -3.41 -11.53 12.56
CA ALA A 84 -3.08 -10.10 12.65
C ALA A 84 -3.67 -9.27 11.50
N PHE A 85 -4.12 -9.91 10.41
CA PHE A 85 -4.82 -9.23 9.31
C PHE A 85 -6.28 -8.89 9.67
N THR A 86 -6.91 -9.69 10.53
CA THR A 86 -8.35 -9.59 10.83
C THR A 86 -8.81 -8.19 11.25
N PRO A 87 -8.12 -7.46 12.15
CA PRO A 87 -8.56 -6.12 12.54
C PRO A 87 -8.66 -5.15 11.35
N TYR A 88 -7.74 -5.22 10.40
CA TYR A 88 -7.75 -4.36 9.21
C TYR A 88 -8.94 -4.68 8.29
N ALA A 89 -9.35 -5.94 8.21
CA ALA A 89 -10.49 -6.37 7.40
C ALA A 89 -11.83 -6.04 8.06
N THR A 90 -11.93 -6.08 9.39
CA THR A 90 -13.20 -5.87 10.12
C THR A 90 -13.47 -4.42 10.49
N ASP A 91 -12.43 -3.63 10.78
CA ASP A 91 -12.59 -2.26 11.28
C ASP A 91 -12.77 -1.23 10.14
N LEU A 92 -12.83 -1.70 8.89
CA LEU A 92 -13.00 -0.89 7.68
C LEU A 92 -11.93 0.20 7.53
N VAL A 93 -10.68 -0.11 7.90
CA VAL A 93 -9.51 0.77 7.76
C VAL A 93 -9.02 0.70 6.31
N TRP A 94 -9.24 1.77 5.52
CA TRP A 94 -9.04 1.73 4.06
C TRP A 94 -8.00 2.76 3.62
N ALA A 95 -6.79 2.30 3.32
CA ALA A 95 -5.70 3.19 2.87
C ALA A 95 -5.63 3.35 1.35
N GLU A 96 -6.77 3.60 0.69
CA GLU A 96 -6.83 3.78 -0.77
C GLU A 96 -5.89 4.91 -1.24
N SER A 97 -5.88 6.03 -0.52
CA SER A 97 -5.08 7.21 -0.87
C SER A 97 -3.58 6.91 -1.02
N LEU A 98 -3.05 5.96 -0.24
CA LEU A 98 -1.66 5.54 -0.30
C LEU A 98 -1.26 5.01 -1.70
N LEU A 99 -2.18 4.33 -2.39
CA LEU A 99 -1.92 3.73 -3.70
C LEU A 99 -1.59 4.76 -4.77
N SER A 100 -2.14 5.97 -4.63
CA SER A 100 -2.00 7.06 -5.58
C SER A 100 -0.82 8.00 -5.29
N ALA A 101 -0.21 7.91 -4.10
CA ALA A 101 0.86 8.79 -3.65
C ALA A 101 2.06 8.88 -4.62
N PRO A 102 2.64 7.77 -5.13
CA PRO A 102 3.77 7.87 -6.06
C PRO A 102 3.36 8.47 -7.41
N ASP A 103 2.14 8.22 -7.87
CA ASP A 103 1.64 8.68 -9.17
C ASP A 103 1.38 10.20 -9.14
N ARG A 104 0.82 10.68 -8.03
CA ARG A 104 0.68 12.12 -7.75
C ARG A 104 2.04 12.81 -7.66
N ALA A 105 3.01 12.21 -6.97
CA ALA A 105 4.36 12.75 -6.87
C ALA A 105 5.08 12.78 -8.24
N TYR A 106 4.97 11.70 -9.03
CA TYR A 106 5.52 11.63 -10.39
C TYR A 106 4.97 12.76 -11.25
N ARG A 107 3.65 12.96 -11.24
CA ARG A 107 2.99 14.04 -11.99
C ARG A 107 3.45 15.41 -11.53
N SER A 108 3.63 15.62 -10.22
CA SER A 108 4.14 16.89 -9.70
C SER A 108 5.57 17.19 -10.16
N ILE A 109 6.42 16.18 -10.33
CA ILE A 109 7.83 16.35 -10.74
C ILE A 109 7.94 16.55 -12.25
N THR A 110 7.18 15.79 -13.03
CA THR A 110 7.35 15.66 -14.48
C THR A 110 6.35 16.48 -15.29
N GLY A 111 5.19 16.80 -14.70
CA GLY A 111 4.04 17.37 -15.40
C GLY A 111 3.16 16.34 -16.13
N GLU A 112 3.54 15.06 -16.13
CA GLU A 112 2.91 14.01 -16.94
C GLU A 112 2.19 12.96 -16.09
N GLU A 113 1.18 12.30 -16.66
CA GLU A 113 0.63 11.10 -16.03
C GLU A 113 1.62 9.93 -16.15
N TRP A 114 1.68 9.10 -15.11
CA TRP A 114 2.57 7.94 -15.13
C TRP A 114 1.82 6.69 -15.62
N ASP A 115 2.30 6.07 -16.69
CA ASP A 115 2.01 4.67 -17.00
C ASP A 115 2.81 3.79 -16.03
N ARG A 116 2.34 3.69 -14.78
CA ARG A 116 3.04 3.00 -13.70
C ARG A 116 3.26 1.54 -14.07
N ARG A 117 4.53 1.17 -14.22
CA ARG A 117 4.97 -0.21 -14.42
C ARG A 117 5.95 -0.59 -13.33
N THR A 118 5.52 -1.50 -12.48
CA THR A 118 6.32 -2.11 -11.42
C THR A 118 6.59 -3.57 -11.73
N ARG A 119 7.61 -4.16 -11.11
CA ARG A 119 7.91 -5.59 -11.27
C ARG A 119 6.77 -6.47 -10.75
N TYR A 120 6.09 -6.02 -9.70
CA TYR A 120 4.96 -6.70 -9.09
C TYR A 120 3.71 -5.87 -9.31
N SER A 121 2.59 -6.52 -9.68
CA SER A 121 1.29 -5.84 -9.67
C SER A 121 0.80 -5.71 -8.23
N TYR A 122 0.30 -4.53 -7.86
CA TYR A 122 -0.33 -4.33 -6.57
C TYR A 122 -1.81 -4.76 -6.56
N GLU A 123 -2.41 -4.90 -7.75
CA GLU A 123 -3.80 -5.34 -7.93
C GLU A 123 -4.06 -6.67 -7.20
N SER A 124 -5.29 -6.83 -6.69
CA SER A 124 -5.70 -8.06 -6.00
C SER A 124 -5.67 -9.26 -6.93
N TYR A 125 -5.36 -10.44 -6.38
CA TYR A 125 -5.29 -11.72 -7.09
C TYR A 125 -4.16 -11.82 -8.13
N ALA A 126 -3.17 -10.94 -8.09
CA ALA A 126 -2.01 -10.95 -8.98
C ALA A 126 -0.90 -11.93 -8.55
N ASN A 127 -0.81 -12.25 -7.26
CA ASN A 127 0.13 -13.21 -6.73
C ASN A 127 -0.40 -14.64 -6.88
N THR A 128 -0.22 -15.23 -8.05
CA THR A 128 -0.70 -16.58 -8.34
C THR A 128 -0.22 -17.64 -7.34
N GLU A 129 0.96 -17.47 -6.73
CA GLU A 129 1.46 -18.39 -5.70
C GLU A 129 0.72 -18.21 -4.37
N GLY A 130 0.41 -16.97 -3.97
CA GLY A 130 -0.39 -16.66 -2.77
C GLY A 130 -1.84 -17.11 -2.86
N TRP A 131 -2.31 -17.43 -4.08
CA TRP A 131 -3.65 -17.91 -4.38
C TRP A 131 -3.73 -19.38 -4.78
N ALA A 132 -2.60 -20.10 -4.74
CA ALA A 132 -2.56 -21.54 -4.99
C ALA A 132 -2.92 -22.32 -3.70
N ASP A 133 -3.71 -23.39 -3.85
CA ASP A 133 -4.06 -24.35 -2.78
C ASP A 133 -2.86 -25.21 -2.31
#